data_AF-A0ABD1YFD8-F1
#
_entry.id   AF-A0ABD1YFD8-F1
#
_cell.length_a   1.000
_cell.length_b   1.000
_cell.length_c   1.000
_cell.angle_alpha   90.00
_cell.angle_beta   90.00
_cell.angle_gamma   90.00
#
_symmetry.space_group_name_H-M   'P 1'
#
loop_
_entity.id
_entity.type
_entity.pdbx_description
1 polymer ?
#
loop_
_entity_poly.entity_id
_entity_poly.type
_entity_poly.pdbx_seq_one_letter_code
_entity_poly.pdbx_strand_id
1 'polypeptide(L)'
;MVSELNVALDQGQGEEGSYLNSPPDSNGLMEGQLYRRAENLLSQKDVEDTSTRLSKILDFGGTTHGKPPVSLPSNNEIKGISILNGYVEEEVQGEGLQLDQKRRKAALEQYAKLRAELFPEVPNISGEELLDLLKKGAIGNSVILVDCRSEAERQVSIYKGAVTIQDFEMNTEDFKDKEIVAYCAIGRRSGLFLKQLVQRYPGIQVRNHAGSMVDWAHVGGPLVEQKTGNPINRIHPNGTWAPYLPLTKNLEVIGT
;
A
#
# COMPACT_ATOMS: atom_id res chain seq x y z
N MET A 1 41.04 -24.64 -55.50
CA MET A 1 41.18 -24.44 -54.04
C MET A 1 39.88 -24.90 -53.41
N VAL A 2 39.98 -25.88 -52.51
CA VAL A 2 39.13 -26.17 -51.32
C VAL A 2 38.10 -25.06 -50.97
N SER A 3 36.89 -25.30 -50.46
CA SER A 3 36.17 -26.48 -49.91
C SER A 3 34.69 -26.10 -49.72
N GLU A 4 33.84 -27.12 -49.64
CA GLU A 4 32.41 -27.15 -49.29
C GLU A 4 32.06 -26.52 -47.91
N LEU A 5 30.80 -26.08 -47.69
CA LEU A 5 29.82 -26.66 -46.72
C LEU A 5 28.69 -25.69 -46.28
N ASN A 6 27.44 -26.13 -46.53
CA ASN A 6 26.26 -26.25 -45.63
C ASN A 6 25.66 -25.07 -44.83
N VAL A 7 24.42 -24.71 -45.21
CA VAL A 7 23.12 -24.83 -44.48
C VAL A 7 23.07 -24.79 -42.93
N ALA A 8 22.20 -23.89 -42.43
CA ALA A 8 21.23 -23.93 -41.30
C ALA A 8 21.45 -23.06 -40.03
N LEU A 9 20.44 -22.18 -39.81
CA LEU A 9 19.77 -21.73 -38.57
C LEU A 9 20.59 -21.47 -37.30
N ASP A 10 20.58 -20.22 -36.80
CA ASP A 10 20.46 -19.94 -35.36
C ASP A 10 19.97 -18.51 -35.07
N GLN A 11 19.35 -18.36 -33.90
CA GLN A 11 18.71 -17.21 -33.28
C GLN A 11 19.68 -16.05 -33.01
N GLY A 12 19.17 -14.80 -33.00
CA GLY A 12 19.99 -13.65 -32.66
C GLY A 12 19.18 -12.37 -32.47
N GLN A 13 19.10 -11.95 -31.22
CA GLN A 13 18.58 -10.70 -30.68
C GLN A 13 19.04 -9.46 -31.47
N GLY A 14 18.13 -8.51 -31.68
CA GLY A 14 18.42 -7.10 -32.01
C GLY A 14 17.30 -6.25 -31.37
N GLU A 15 17.53 -5.11 -30.74
CA GLU A 15 18.73 -4.27 -30.62
C GLU A 15 18.70 -3.63 -29.22
N GLU A 16 19.75 -3.85 -28.42
CA GLU A 16 20.05 -3.02 -27.25
C GLU A 16 20.70 -1.71 -27.75
N GLY A 17 20.07 -0.57 -27.44
CA GLY A 17 20.60 0.73 -27.85
C GLY A 17 20.05 1.89 -27.02
N SER A 18 20.85 2.32 -26.04
CA SER A 18 20.92 3.67 -25.44
C SER A 18 20.12 4.03 -24.18
N TYR A 19 20.33 3.32 -23.06
CA TYR A 19 20.06 3.87 -21.70
C TYR A 19 21.24 3.61 -20.74
N LEU A 20 22.43 4.09 -21.09
CA LEU A 20 23.65 3.98 -20.26
C LEU A 20 24.33 5.31 -19.89
N ASN A 21 23.64 6.46 -20.01
CA ASN A 21 24.28 7.76 -19.77
C ASN A 21 23.65 8.57 -18.62
N SER A 22 23.48 7.95 -17.44
CA SER A 22 23.50 8.71 -16.19
C SER A 22 24.70 8.22 -15.38
N PRO A 23 25.63 9.11 -14.97
CA PRO A 23 26.83 8.68 -14.27
C PRO A 23 26.44 8.09 -12.90
N PRO A 24 27.07 6.99 -12.48
CA PRO A 24 26.87 6.42 -11.16
C PRO A 24 27.30 7.40 -10.06
N ASP A 25 26.77 7.21 -8.85
CA ASP A 25 27.19 8.02 -7.70
C ASP A 25 28.67 7.78 -7.34
N SER A 26 29.17 8.49 -6.33
CA SER A 26 30.56 8.39 -5.87
C SER A 26 30.97 6.99 -5.39
N ASN A 27 30.04 6.03 -5.32
CA ASN A 27 30.26 4.65 -4.94
C ASN A 27 29.99 3.65 -6.09
N GLY A 28 29.76 4.12 -7.32
CA GLY A 28 29.62 3.25 -8.50
C GLY A 28 28.25 2.58 -8.66
N LEU A 29 27.21 3.03 -7.96
CA LEU A 29 25.88 2.43 -8.00
C LEU A 29 24.94 3.15 -8.97
N MET A 30 24.19 2.37 -9.76
CA MET A 30 23.11 2.87 -10.61
C MET A 30 21.87 3.19 -9.75
N GLU A 31 21.09 4.18 -10.14
CA GLU A 31 20.03 4.75 -9.31
C GLU A 31 18.93 3.73 -8.89
N GLY A 32 18.56 2.82 -9.78
CA GLY A 32 17.64 1.70 -9.46
C GLY A 32 18.22 0.65 -8.49
N GLN A 33 19.54 0.64 -8.27
CA GLN A 33 20.20 -0.21 -7.27
C GLN A 33 20.22 0.45 -5.89
N LEU A 34 20.17 1.78 -5.81
CA LEU A 34 20.06 2.52 -4.55
C LEU A 34 18.70 2.27 -3.88
N TYR A 35 17.62 2.18 -4.67
CA TYR A 35 16.28 1.89 -4.15
C TYR A 35 16.18 0.48 -3.54
N ARG A 36 16.65 -0.54 -4.27
CA ARG A 36 16.72 -1.92 -3.74
C ARG A 36 17.62 -2.06 -2.52
N ARG A 37 18.70 -1.27 -2.44
CA ARG A 37 19.60 -1.25 -1.28
C ARG A 37 18.96 -0.57 -0.07
N ALA A 38 18.20 0.51 -0.26
CA ALA A 38 17.44 1.16 0.81
C ALA A 38 16.32 0.24 1.36
N GLU A 39 15.60 -0.47 0.48
CA GLU A 39 14.58 -1.46 0.89
C GLU A 39 15.20 -2.61 1.69
N ASN A 40 16.34 -3.15 1.24
CA ASN A 40 17.07 -4.20 1.98
C ASN A 40 17.66 -3.71 3.31
N LEU A 41 18.19 -2.49 3.37
CA LEU A 41 18.75 -1.90 4.61
C LEU A 41 17.67 -1.56 5.64
N LEU A 42 16.49 -1.11 5.20
CA LEU A 42 15.33 -0.85 6.07
C LEU A 42 14.73 -2.17 6.58
N SER A 43 14.59 -3.18 5.70
CA SER A 43 14.14 -4.51 6.10
C SER A 43 15.09 -5.18 7.09
N GLN A 44 16.40 -4.96 7.01
CA GLN A 44 17.37 -5.56 7.94
C GLN A 44 17.42 -4.85 9.30
N LYS A 45 17.36 -3.51 9.32
CA LYS A 45 17.30 -2.73 10.57
C LYS A 45 16.03 -3.00 11.36
N ASP A 46 14.89 -3.16 10.68
CA ASP A 46 13.62 -3.43 11.35
C ASP A 46 13.55 -4.88 11.88
N VAL A 47 14.24 -5.85 11.27
CA VAL A 47 14.32 -7.24 11.76
C VAL A 47 15.23 -7.36 13.00
N GLU A 48 16.36 -6.66 13.04
CA GLU A 48 17.27 -6.69 14.19
C GLU A 48 16.72 -5.93 15.42
N ASP A 49 16.01 -4.80 15.22
CA ASP A 49 15.43 -4.03 16.34
C ASP A 49 14.15 -4.68 16.91
N THR A 50 13.36 -5.37 16.08
CA THR A 50 12.14 -6.06 16.51
C THR A 50 12.46 -7.34 17.30
N SER A 51 13.49 -8.11 16.90
CA SER A 51 13.96 -9.29 17.64
C SER A 51 14.53 -8.93 19.02
N THR A 52 15.22 -7.80 19.11
CA THR A 52 15.84 -7.31 20.36
C THR A 52 14.83 -6.67 21.32
N ARG A 53 13.70 -6.16 20.82
CA ARG A 53 12.59 -5.64 21.65
C ARG A 53 11.62 -6.72 22.13
N LEU A 54 11.37 -7.77 21.34
CA LEU A 54 10.50 -8.88 21.75
C LEU A 54 11.13 -9.78 22.82
N SER A 55 12.46 -9.94 22.82
CA SER A 55 13.17 -10.69 23.87
C SER A 55 13.24 -9.97 25.22
N LYS A 56 13.01 -8.65 25.27
CA LYS A 56 13.01 -7.85 26.52
C LYS A 56 11.62 -7.64 27.13
N ILE A 57 10.55 -8.02 26.43
CA ILE A 57 9.17 -7.92 26.94
C ILE A 57 8.67 -9.25 27.53
N LEU A 58 9.39 -10.37 27.32
CA LEU A 58 9.00 -11.70 27.79
C LEU A 58 9.76 -12.21 29.03
N ASP A 59 10.51 -11.36 29.73
CA ASP A 59 11.18 -11.74 30.98
C ASP A 59 10.41 -11.25 32.21
N PHE A 60 9.34 -11.96 32.55
CA PHE A 60 8.83 -12.01 33.92
C PHE A 60 8.77 -13.48 34.36
N GLY A 61 9.85 -13.91 35.01
CA GLY A 61 9.86 -15.14 35.79
C GLY A 61 8.83 -15.09 36.91
N GLY A 62 8.07 -16.18 37.05
CA GLY A 62 7.15 -16.40 38.16
C GLY A 62 6.40 -17.71 37.99
N THR A 63 6.87 -18.75 38.65
CA THR A 63 6.24 -20.07 38.79
C THR A 63 4.82 -19.97 39.36
N THR A 64 3.87 -20.78 38.87
CA THR A 64 2.89 -21.55 39.67
C THR A 64 2.05 -22.49 38.79
N HIS A 65 1.60 -23.58 39.41
CA HIS A 65 0.94 -24.75 38.85
C HIS A 65 -0.43 -24.50 38.18
N GLY A 66 -0.83 -25.44 37.32
CA GLY A 66 -1.90 -25.28 36.33
C GLY A 66 -3.35 -25.28 36.84
N LYS A 67 -4.24 -24.87 35.92
CA LYS A 67 -5.67 -25.21 35.81
C LYS A 67 -6.17 -24.87 34.37
N PRO A 68 -7.20 -25.58 33.85
CA PRO A 68 -7.59 -25.59 32.42
C PRO A 68 -8.54 -24.41 32.05
N PRO A 69 -8.94 -24.23 30.76
CA PRO A 69 -9.42 -22.94 30.26
C PRO A 69 -10.84 -22.59 30.77
N VAL A 70 -11.04 -21.30 31.04
CA VAL A 70 -12.29 -20.73 31.53
C VAL A 70 -13.35 -20.72 30.42
N SER A 71 -14.47 -21.37 30.71
CA SER A 71 -15.71 -21.39 29.93
C SER A 71 -16.45 -20.05 29.98
N LEU A 72 -17.11 -19.69 28.86
CA LEU A 72 -18.08 -18.58 28.76
C LEU A 72 -19.19 -18.72 29.81
N PRO A 73 -19.59 -17.64 30.52
CA PRO A 73 -20.73 -17.72 31.42
C PRO A 73 -22.06 -17.66 30.65
N SER A 74 -22.92 -18.61 31.01
CA SER A 74 -24.32 -18.78 30.65
C SER A 74 -25.26 -17.87 31.45
N ASN A 75 -26.38 -17.51 30.82
CA ASN A 75 -27.67 -17.02 31.34
C ASN A 75 -27.88 -15.52 31.66
N ASN A 76 -28.59 -14.88 30.72
CA ASN A 76 -29.91 -14.25 30.88
C ASN A 76 -30.23 -13.46 32.17
N GLU A 77 -30.30 -12.13 32.03
CA GLU A 77 -31.44 -11.35 32.51
C GLU A 77 -32.08 -10.60 31.33
N ILE A 78 -33.25 -11.08 30.89
CA ILE A 78 -34.08 -10.44 29.88
C ILE A 78 -35.04 -9.50 30.62
N LYS A 79 -34.97 -8.19 30.34
CA LYS A 79 -36.06 -7.25 30.64
C LYS A 79 -36.45 -6.50 29.37
N GLY A 80 -37.64 -6.84 28.86
CA GLY A 80 -38.38 -6.04 27.88
C GLY A 80 -38.22 -6.50 26.42
N ILE A 81 -38.75 -7.68 26.06
CA ILE A 81 -38.97 -8.06 24.67
C ILE A 81 -40.47 -7.96 24.39
N SER A 82 -40.89 -7.03 23.54
CA SER A 82 -42.19 -7.12 22.86
C SER A 82 -41.98 -7.89 21.56
N ILE A 83 -42.41 -9.15 21.53
CA ILE A 83 -42.33 -10.00 20.35
C ILE A 83 -43.53 -9.70 19.44
N LEU A 84 -43.28 -9.10 18.28
CA LEU A 84 -44.15 -9.23 17.12
C LEU A 84 -43.27 -9.39 15.86
N ASN A 85 -43.37 -10.57 15.25
CA ASN A 85 -42.91 -10.93 13.90
C ASN A 85 -41.40 -10.76 13.56
N GLY A 86 -40.57 -11.62 14.16
CA GLY A 86 -39.79 -12.57 13.35
C GLY A 86 -38.62 -12.10 12.48
N TYR A 87 -38.15 -10.87 12.57
CA TYR A 87 -36.88 -10.43 11.97
C TYR A 87 -36.13 -9.51 12.94
N VAL A 88 -34.91 -9.89 13.31
CA VAL A 88 -33.95 -8.99 13.98
C VAL A 88 -33.09 -8.40 12.87
N GLU A 89 -33.63 -7.41 12.18
CA GLU A 89 -32.84 -6.49 11.37
C GLU A 89 -32.68 -5.19 12.14
N GLU A 90 -31.48 -4.59 12.05
CA GLU A 90 -31.12 -3.24 12.52
C GLU A 90 -30.79 -3.04 14.02
N GLU A 91 -29.54 -3.36 14.37
CA GLU A 91 -28.78 -2.60 15.40
C GLU A 91 -27.24 -2.67 15.17
N VAL A 92 -26.77 -3.62 14.36
CA VAL A 92 -25.35 -3.81 13.99
C VAL A 92 -24.76 -2.64 13.18
N GLN A 93 -25.58 -1.83 12.51
CA GLN A 93 -25.09 -0.76 11.62
C GLN A 93 -24.52 0.46 12.37
N GLY A 94 -24.94 0.73 13.61
CA GLY A 94 -24.51 1.93 14.34
C GLY A 94 -23.11 1.83 14.96
N GLU A 95 -22.81 0.71 15.63
CA GLU A 95 -21.54 0.52 16.34
C GLU A 95 -20.37 0.23 15.39
N GLY A 96 -20.61 -0.56 14.34
CA GLY A 96 -19.60 -0.89 13.33
C GLY A 96 -19.11 0.35 12.58
N LEU A 97 -20.01 1.24 12.19
CA LEU A 97 -19.66 2.51 11.54
C LEU A 97 -18.85 3.44 12.44
N GLN A 98 -19.21 3.52 13.74
CA GLN A 98 -18.42 4.28 14.70
C GLN A 98 -17.02 3.69 14.90
N LEU A 99 -16.90 2.37 14.91
CA LEU A 99 -15.61 1.70 15.03
C LEU A 99 -14.73 1.93 13.80
N ASP A 100 -15.31 1.89 12.60
CA ASP A 100 -14.59 2.21 11.35
C ASP A 100 -14.09 3.65 11.35
N GLN A 101 -14.92 4.62 11.78
CA GLN A 101 -14.49 6.00 11.95
C GLN A 101 -13.31 6.13 12.93
N LYS A 102 -13.35 5.43 14.07
CA LYS A 102 -12.25 5.41 15.04
C LYS A 102 -10.97 4.82 14.44
N ARG A 103 -11.08 3.70 13.71
CA ARG A 103 -9.95 3.04 13.04
C ARG A 103 -9.33 3.91 11.96
N ARG A 104 -10.16 4.53 11.11
CA ARG A 104 -9.70 5.47 10.08
C ARG A 104 -8.99 6.65 10.70
N LYS A 105 -9.59 7.26 11.72
CA LYS A 105 -8.99 8.40 12.44
C LYS A 105 -7.62 8.02 12.99
N ALA A 106 -7.51 6.88 13.67
CA ALA A 106 -6.24 6.41 14.21
C ALA A 106 -5.18 6.19 13.10
N ALA A 107 -5.57 5.62 11.96
CA ALA A 107 -4.67 5.44 10.82
C ALA A 107 -4.16 6.79 10.26
N LEU A 108 -5.06 7.75 10.08
CA LEU A 108 -4.74 9.08 9.58
C LEU A 108 -3.88 9.89 10.56
N GLU A 109 -4.06 9.70 11.87
CA GLU A 109 -3.21 10.30 12.90
C GLU A 109 -1.77 9.74 12.85
N GLN A 110 -1.61 8.43 12.65
CA GLN A 110 -0.28 7.82 12.45
C GLN A 110 0.37 8.32 11.18
N TYR A 111 -0.38 8.39 10.08
CA TYR A 111 0.09 8.96 8.82
C TYR A 111 0.51 10.44 8.98
N ALA A 112 -0.26 11.25 9.71
CA ALA A 112 0.04 12.66 9.91
C ALA A 112 1.39 12.86 10.63
N LYS A 113 1.69 12.03 11.64
CA LYS A 113 3.00 12.03 12.32
C LYS A 113 4.13 11.66 11.37
N LEU A 114 3.98 10.56 10.62
CA LEU A 114 4.95 10.12 9.61
C LEU A 114 5.24 11.20 8.58
N ARG A 115 4.20 11.86 8.05
CA ARG A 115 4.34 12.96 7.09
C ARG A 115 5.11 14.13 7.69
N ALA A 116 4.70 14.58 8.88
CA ALA A 116 5.33 15.72 9.55
C ALA A 116 6.82 15.49 9.79
N GLU A 117 7.21 14.25 10.09
CA GLU A 117 8.59 13.86 10.35
C GLU A 117 9.43 13.71 9.06
N LEU A 118 8.89 13.04 8.04
CA LEU A 118 9.71 12.53 6.93
C LEU A 118 9.60 13.37 5.65
N PHE A 119 8.43 13.92 5.36
CA PHE A 119 8.12 14.63 4.12
C PHE A 119 7.05 15.73 4.31
N PRO A 120 7.25 16.69 5.23
CA PRO A 120 6.27 17.74 5.52
C PRO A 120 5.94 18.64 4.32
N GLU A 121 6.82 18.70 3.32
CA GLU A 121 6.69 19.46 2.09
C GLU A 121 5.73 18.83 1.06
N VAL A 122 5.50 17.51 1.14
CA VAL A 122 4.65 16.80 0.16
C VAL A 122 3.18 17.01 0.52
N PRO A 123 2.35 17.64 -0.33
CA PRO A 123 0.94 17.86 -0.04
C PRO A 123 0.14 16.55 -0.12
N ASN A 124 -1.04 16.55 0.50
CA ASN A 124 -1.90 15.37 0.57
C ASN A 124 -3.10 15.48 -0.37
N ILE A 125 -3.61 14.32 -0.76
CA ILE A 125 -4.98 14.14 -1.25
C ILE A 125 -5.72 13.20 -0.30
N SER A 126 -6.99 13.48 0.00
CA SER A 126 -7.84 12.57 0.80
C SER A 126 -8.39 11.43 -0.05
N GLY A 127 -8.84 10.34 0.57
CA GLY A 127 -9.52 9.26 -0.15
C GLY A 127 -10.78 9.72 -0.88
N GLU A 128 -11.57 10.61 -0.29
CA GLU A 128 -12.76 11.18 -0.92
C GLU A 128 -12.41 11.96 -2.18
N GLU A 129 -11.41 12.84 -2.10
CA GLU A 129 -11.01 13.66 -3.24
C GLU A 129 -10.42 12.78 -4.36
N LEU A 130 -9.59 11.79 -4.01
CA LEU A 130 -9.06 10.85 -4.98
C LEU A 130 -10.17 10.00 -5.65
N LEU A 131 -11.17 9.57 -4.86
CA LEU A 131 -12.32 8.85 -5.38
C LEU A 131 -13.14 9.70 -6.35
N ASP A 132 -13.27 11.00 -6.09
CA ASP A 132 -13.95 11.92 -6.99
C ASP A 132 -13.15 12.16 -8.29
N LEU A 133 -11.82 12.24 -8.23
CA LEU A 133 -10.97 12.28 -9.43
C LEU A 133 -11.14 11.02 -10.29
N LEU A 134 -11.22 9.85 -9.65
CA LEU A 134 -11.47 8.59 -10.34
C LEU A 134 -12.84 8.60 -11.04
N LYS A 135 -13.90 9.00 -10.34
CA LYS A 135 -15.27 9.08 -10.93
C LYS A 135 -15.36 10.06 -12.10
N LYS A 136 -14.56 11.13 -12.07
CA LYS A 136 -14.46 12.13 -13.14
C LYS A 136 -13.59 11.67 -14.33
N GLY A 137 -13.00 10.48 -14.27
CA GLY A 137 -12.13 9.97 -15.34
C GLY A 137 -10.78 10.70 -15.43
N ALA A 138 -10.30 11.29 -14.34
CA ALA A 138 -9.04 12.03 -14.34
C ALA A 138 -7.81 11.12 -14.41
N ILE A 139 -7.92 9.88 -13.91
CA ILE A 139 -6.81 8.92 -13.86
C ILE A 139 -6.39 8.48 -15.26
N GLY A 140 -5.10 8.59 -15.55
CA GLY A 140 -4.50 8.36 -16.88
C GLY A 140 -4.57 9.59 -17.80
N ASN A 141 -5.50 10.51 -17.55
CA ASN A 141 -5.68 11.73 -18.34
C ASN A 141 -4.91 12.91 -17.74
N SER A 142 -5.42 13.52 -16.67
CA SER A 142 -4.80 14.66 -15.98
C SER A 142 -4.09 14.28 -14.68
N VAL A 143 -4.28 13.04 -14.21
CA VAL A 143 -3.69 12.50 -12.98
C VAL A 143 -3.03 11.17 -13.28
N ILE A 144 -1.82 10.96 -12.81
CA ILE A 144 -1.13 9.67 -12.83
C ILE A 144 -1.12 9.10 -11.42
N LEU A 145 -1.63 7.88 -11.27
CA LEU A 145 -1.60 7.15 -10.02
C LEU A 145 -0.38 6.24 -9.96
N VAL A 146 0.47 6.38 -8.94
CA VAL A 146 1.68 5.56 -8.76
C VAL A 146 1.54 4.68 -7.52
N ASP A 147 1.62 3.36 -7.73
CA ASP A 147 1.62 2.37 -6.65
C ASP A 147 3.05 2.07 -6.19
N CYS A 148 3.39 2.55 -5.00
CA CYS A 148 4.70 2.38 -4.38
C CYS A 148 4.78 1.15 -3.45
N ARG A 149 3.84 0.18 -3.57
CA ARG A 149 3.90 -1.08 -2.82
C ARG A 149 4.82 -2.10 -3.48
N SER A 150 5.10 -3.19 -2.78
CA SER A 150 5.84 -4.33 -3.34
C SER A 150 5.00 -5.10 -4.38
N GLU A 151 5.65 -5.94 -5.17
CA GLU A 151 4.96 -6.81 -6.12
C GLU A 151 3.95 -7.75 -5.44
N ALA A 152 4.31 -8.35 -4.30
CA ALA A 152 3.41 -9.22 -3.55
C ALA A 152 2.13 -8.49 -3.08
N GLU A 153 2.25 -7.23 -2.67
CA GLU A 153 1.10 -6.40 -2.30
C GLU A 153 0.23 -6.04 -3.51
N ARG A 154 0.83 -5.73 -4.67
CA ARG A 154 0.11 -5.38 -5.91
C ARG A 154 -0.61 -6.56 -6.54
N GLN A 155 -0.04 -7.76 -6.44
CA GLN A 155 -0.68 -8.99 -6.92
C GLN A 155 -2.00 -9.30 -6.22
N VAL A 156 -2.20 -8.80 -5.00
CA VAL A 156 -3.49 -8.93 -4.29
C VAL A 156 -4.54 -8.02 -4.91
N SER A 157 -4.21 -6.73 -5.07
CA SER A 157 -5.06 -5.73 -5.70
C SER A 157 -4.30 -4.41 -5.88
N ILE A 158 -4.81 -3.54 -6.76
CA ILE A 158 -4.33 -2.17 -7.00
C ILE A 158 -5.50 -1.18 -7.13
N TYR A 159 -5.22 0.13 -7.09
CA TYR A 159 -6.14 1.13 -7.59
C TYR A 159 -6.26 1.01 -9.11
N LYS A 160 -7.48 1.20 -9.64
CA LYS A 160 -7.72 1.17 -11.07
C LYS A 160 -6.88 2.24 -11.79
N GLY A 161 -6.08 1.82 -12.77
CA GLY A 161 -5.25 2.72 -13.58
C GLY A 161 -3.93 3.15 -12.92
N ALA A 162 -3.56 2.56 -11.78
CA ALA A 162 -2.26 2.80 -11.17
C ALA A 162 -1.12 2.15 -11.98
N VAL A 163 -0.01 2.85 -12.10
CA VAL A 163 1.26 2.37 -12.66
C VAL A 163 2.25 2.05 -11.55
N THR A 164 3.25 1.22 -11.83
CA THR A 164 4.35 1.00 -10.88
C THR A 164 5.33 2.18 -10.88
N ILE A 165 6.21 2.27 -9.89
CA ILE A 165 7.34 3.23 -9.91
C ILE A 165 8.19 3.03 -11.16
N GLN A 166 8.48 1.77 -11.53
CA GLN A 166 9.28 1.46 -12.71
C GLN A 166 8.62 1.95 -14.00
N ASP A 167 7.32 1.69 -14.17
CA ASP A 167 6.56 2.17 -15.32
C ASP A 167 6.50 3.71 -15.34
N PHE A 168 6.38 4.33 -14.17
CA PHE A 168 6.43 5.78 -14.04
C PHE A 168 7.78 6.35 -14.53
N GLU A 169 8.89 5.79 -14.03
CA GLU A 169 10.25 6.25 -14.33
C GLU A 169 10.61 6.08 -15.81
N MET A 170 10.18 4.98 -16.43
CA MET A 170 10.40 4.73 -17.87
C MET A 170 9.66 5.70 -18.79
N ASN A 171 8.55 6.30 -18.31
CA ASN A 171 7.66 7.14 -19.14
C ASN A 171 7.50 8.55 -18.56
N THR A 172 8.50 9.06 -17.83
CA THR A 172 8.43 10.37 -17.14
C THR A 172 8.02 11.54 -18.04
N GLU A 173 8.44 11.54 -19.30
CA GLU A 173 8.06 12.59 -20.27
C GLU A 173 6.55 12.62 -20.57
N ASP A 174 5.86 11.48 -20.53
CA ASP A 174 4.42 11.39 -20.78
C ASP A 174 3.59 11.94 -19.60
N PHE A 175 4.24 12.22 -18.47
CA PHE A 175 3.61 12.59 -17.21
C PHE A 175 3.88 14.02 -16.76
N LYS A 176 4.76 14.76 -17.46
CA LYS A 176 5.23 16.08 -17.02
C LYS A 176 4.13 17.15 -16.85
N ASP A 177 3.04 17.03 -17.63
CA ASP A 177 1.90 17.97 -17.58
C ASP A 177 0.74 17.46 -16.71
N LYS A 178 0.94 16.34 -16.02
CA LYS A 178 -0.08 15.68 -15.19
C LYS A 178 0.27 15.80 -13.72
N GLU A 179 -0.74 15.77 -12.87
CA GLU A 179 -0.54 15.65 -11.43
C GLU A 179 -0.19 14.21 -11.06
N ILE A 180 0.83 14.03 -10.23
CA ILE A 180 1.26 12.71 -9.77
C ILE A 180 0.68 12.44 -8.38
N VAL A 181 -0.20 11.45 -8.29
CA VAL A 181 -0.71 10.95 -7.01
C VAL A 181 -0.07 9.61 -6.69
N ALA A 182 0.63 9.51 -5.56
CA ALA A 182 1.24 8.25 -5.15
C ALA A 182 0.58 7.69 -3.89
N TYR A 183 0.57 6.36 -3.77
CA TYR A 183 0.04 5.66 -2.61
C TYR A 183 0.86 4.43 -2.27
N CYS A 184 0.76 3.97 -1.01
CA CYS A 184 1.27 2.65 -0.63
C CYS A 184 0.32 1.96 0.39
N ALA A 185 0.83 1.28 1.42
CA ALA A 185 -0.04 0.73 2.46
C ALA A 185 -0.68 1.82 3.34
N ILE A 186 0.15 2.74 3.87
CA ILE A 186 -0.27 3.82 4.79
C ILE A 186 0.18 5.23 4.36
N GLY A 187 0.94 5.35 3.28
CA GLY A 187 1.42 6.64 2.74
C GLY A 187 2.88 6.99 3.02
N ARG A 188 3.66 6.11 3.68
CA ARG A 188 5.09 6.35 3.96
C ARG A 188 5.98 6.22 2.72
N ARG A 189 5.96 5.06 2.05
CA ARG A 189 6.81 4.79 0.86
C ARG A 189 6.50 5.77 -0.27
N SER A 190 5.22 6.02 -0.52
CA SER A 190 4.77 6.98 -1.52
C SER A 190 5.14 8.43 -1.18
N GLY A 191 5.06 8.84 0.08
CA GLY A 191 5.51 10.17 0.50
C GLY A 191 7.01 10.38 0.27
N LEU A 192 7.84 9.38 0.58
CA LEU A 192 9.28 9.41 0.33
C LEU A 192 9.61 9.44 -1.16
N PHE A 193 8.90 8.66 -1.98
CA PHE A 193 9.01 8.70 -3.44
C PHE A 193 8.70 10.10 -3.99
N LEU A 194 7.57 10.69 -3.58
CA LEU A 194 7.18 12.03 -4.05
C LEU A 194 8.14 13.13 -3.58
N LYS A 195 8.70 13.00 -2.37
CA LYS A 195 9.73 13.91 -1.87
C LYS A 195 10.95 13.93 -2.79
N GLN A 196 11.44 12.76 -3.19
CA GLN A 196 12.55 12.65 -4.14
C GLN A 196 12.16 13.23 -5.51
N LEU A 197 10.93 12.98 -5.95
CA LEU A 197 10.43 13.46 -7.23
C LEU A 197 10.39 15.00 -7.30
N VAL A 198 9.91 15.66 -6.24
CA VAL A 198 9.88 17.13 -6.14
C VAL A 198 11.29 17.73 -6.12
N GLN A 199 12.24 17.06 -5.48
CA GLN A 199 13.64 17.50 -5.48
C GLN A 199 14.28 17.40 -6.87
N ARG A 200 13.92 16.37 -7.65
CA ARG A 200 14.47 16.14 -8.99
C ARG A 200 13.83 17.01 -10.06
N TYR A 201 12.54 17.27 -9.95
CA TYR A 201 11.76 18.01 -10.95
C TYR A 201 11.08 19.22 -10.32
N PRO A 202 11.79 20.37 -10.20
CA PRO A 202 11.19 21.59 -9.67
C PRO A 202 9.91 21.98 -10.41
N GLY A 203 8.83 22.19 -9.68
CA GLY A 203 7.53 22.59 -10.23
C GLY A 203 6.60 21.42 -10.58
N ILE A 204 7.03 20.17 -10.43
CA ILE A 204 6.14 19.02 -10.61
C ILE A 204 4.99 19.03 -9.59
N GLN A 205 3.77 18.78 -10.07
CA GLN A 205 2.58 18.71 -9.24
C GLN A 205 2.46 17.29 -8.67
N VAL A 206 2.52 17.17 -7.34
CA VAL A 206 2.43 15.88 -6.67
C VAL A 206 1.46 15.94 -5.50
N ARG A 207 0.80 14.83 -5.17
CA ARG A 207 0.09 14.64 -3.90
C ARG A 207 0.20 13.21 -3.40
N ASN A 208 0.40 13.05 -2.09
CA ASN A 208 0.41 11.73 -1.45
C ASN A 208 -1.01 11.38 -0.98
N HIS A 209 -1.51 10.18 -1.30
CA HIS A 209 -2.80 9.74 -0.76
C HIS A 209 -2.67 9.44 0.74
N ALA A 210 -3.27 10.30 1.56
CA ALA A 210 -3.22 10.24 3.01
C ALA A 210 -3.82 8.93 3.54
N GLY A 211 -3.03 8.17 4.31
CA GLY A 211 -3.44 6.84 4.80
C GLY A 211 -3.52 5.73 3.74
N SER A 212 -3.34 6.07 2.45
CA SER A 212 -3.24 5.16 1.30
C SER A 212 -4.25 3.99 1.31
N MET A 213 -3.83 2.73 1.09
CA MET A 213 -4.75 1.58 0.99
C MET A 213 -5.69 1.44 2.20
N VAL A 214 -5.21 1.78 3.41
CA VAL A 214 -6.05 1.74 4.62
C VAL A 214 -7.18 2.78 4.53
N ASP A 215 -6.86 4.02 4.14
CA ASP A 215 -7.86 5.07 3.94
C ASP A 215 -8.80 4.76 2.76
N TRP A 216 -8.26 4.20 1.67
CA TRP A 216 -9.03 3.80 0.49
C TRP A 216 -10.13 2.79 0.82
N ALA A 217 -9.79 1.82 1.67
CA ALA A 217 -10.74 0.85 2.18
C ALA A 217 -11.90 1.53 2.91
N HIS A 218 -11.62 2.51 3.77
CA HIS A 218 -12.66 3.24 4.52
C HIS A 218 -13.61 4.02 3.62
N VAL A 219 -13.08 4.70 2.60
CA VAL A 219 -13.91 5.47 1.65
C VAL A 219 -14.63 4.56 0.63
N GLY A 220 -14.43 3.25 0.68
CA GLY A 220 -15.03 2.30 -0.25
C GLY A 220 -14.51 2.47 -1.68
N GLY A 221 -13.25 2.88 -1.82
CA GLY A 221 -12.62 3.05 -3.12
C GLY A 221 -12.45 1.70 -3.83
N PRO A 222 -12.66 1.64 -5.16
CA PRO A 222 -12.59 0.39 -5.89
C PRO A 222 -11.17 -0.16 -5.96
N LEU A 223 -11.06 -1.48 -5.87
CA LEU A 223 -9.84 -2.24 -6.07
C LEU A 223 -10.00 -3.15 -7.30
N VAL A 224 -8.91 -3.36 -8.02
CA VAL A 224 -8.89 -4.24 -9.18
C VAL A 224 -7.71 -5.19 -9.13
N GLU A 225 -7.85 -6.34 -9.78
CA GLU A 225 -6.71 -7.19 -10.11
C GLU A 225 -5.79 -6.49 -11.12
N GLN A 226 -4.48 -6.51 -10.87
CA GLN A 226 -3.51 -5.84 -11.74
C GLN A 226 -3.51 -6.37 -13.18
N LYS A 227 -3.65 -7.69 -13.37
CA LYS A 227 -3.54 -8.33 -14.70
C LYS A 227 -4.80 -8.17 -15.56
N THR A 228 -5.98 -8.31 -14.94
CA THR A 228 -7.25 -8.38 -15.66
C THR A 228 -8.02 -7.06 -15.59
N GLY A 229 -7.75 -6.21 -14.59
CA GLY A 229 -8.54 -5.03 -14.29
C GLY A 229 -9.91 -5.35 -13.69
N ASN A 230 -10.19 -6.62 -13.37
CA ASN A 230 -11.47 -7.03 -12.79
C ASN A 230 -11.62 -6.49 -11.37
N PRO A 231 -12.84 -6.05 -10.98
CA PRO A 231 -13.12 -5.64 -9.61
C PRO A 231 -12.81 -6.75 -8.61
N ILE A 232 -12.23 -6.38 -7.47
CA ILE A 232 -11.92 -7.31 -6.39
C ILE A 232 -12.09 -6.65 -5.02
N ASN A 233 -12.31 -7.44 -3.99
CA ASN A 233 -12.44 -6.99 -2.60
C ASN A 233 -11.29 -7.50 -1.71
N ARG A 234 -10.17 -7.93 -2.30
CA ARG A 234 -8.99 -8.37 -1.56
C ARG A 234 -8.06 -7.20 -1.27
N ILE A 235 -7.50 -7.16 -0.06
CA ILE A 235 -6.56 -6.12 0.36
C ILE A 235 -5.35 -6.71 1.09
N HIS A 236 -4.17 -6.21 0.77
CA HIS A 236 -2.95 -6.49 1.52
C HIS A 236 -2.56 -5.25 2.34
N PRO A 237 -2.85 -5.21 3.66
CA PRO A 237 -2.62 -4.03 4.47
C PRO A 237 -1.16 -3.85 4.90
N ASN A 238 -0.28 -4.82 4.62
CA ASN A 238 1.05 -4.91 5.24
C ASN A 238 0.87 -5.16 6.76
N GLY A 239 0.60 -6.43 7.12
CA GLY A 239 0.43 -7.01 8.46
C GLY A 239 0.01 -6.04 9.58
N THR A 240 0.97 -5.26 10.07
CA THR A 240 0.85 -4.19 11.07
C THR A 240 -0.38 -3.28 10.93
N TRP A 241 -0.88 -3.03 9.71
CA TRP A 241 -2.02 -2.12 9.49
C TRP A 241 -3.39 -2.79 9.42
N ALA A 242 -3.47 -4.13 9.45
CA ALA A 242 -4.74 -4.86 9.42
C ALA A 242 -5.76 -4.39 10.49
N PRO A 243 -5.35 -4.08 11.75
CA PRO A 243 -6.29 -3.58 12.77
C PRO A 243 -6.96 -2.24 12.44
N TYR A 244 -6.43 -1.49 11.49
CA TYR A 244 -6.96 -0.18 11.07
C TYR A 244 -7.93 -0.26 9.90
N LEU A 245 -8.11 -1.44 9.29
CA LEU A 245 -9.07 -1.63 8.20
C LEU A 245 -10.52 -1.53 8.71
N PRO A 246 -11.45 -1.08 7.86
CA PRO A 246 -12.87 -1.08 8.21
C PRO A 246 -13.40 -2.50 8.38
N LEU A 247 -14.31 -2.67 9.34
CA LEU A 247 -15.08 -3.89 9.58
C LEU A 247 -16.35 -3.95 8.73
N THR A 248 -16.90 -2.79 8.36
CA THR A 248 -18.18 -2.73 7.63
C THR A 248 -18.01 -2.89 6.12
N LYS A 249 -16.77 -2.99 5.64
CA LYS A 249 -16.46 -3.25 4.24
C LYS A 249 -16.17 -4.73 4.09
N ASN A 250 -16.85 -5.38 3.14
CA ASN A 250 -16.68 -6.80 2.81
C ASN A 250 -15.31 -7.05 2.15
N LEU A 251 -14.22 -6.85 2.89
CA LEU A 251 -12.84 -6.98 2.43
C LEU A 251 -12.26 -8.31 2.87
N GLU A 252 -11.65 -9.03 1.93
CA GLU A 252 -10.84 -10.20 2.22
C GLU A 252 -9.39 -9.75 2.45
N VAL A 253 -8.88 -9.92 3.66
CA VAL A 253 -7.53 -9.49 4.04
C VAL A 253 -6.52 -10.59 3.71
N ILE A 254 -5.50 -10.26 2.91
CA ILE A 254 -4.45 -11.18 2.47
C ILE A 254 -3.11 -10.78 3.07
N GLY A 255 -2.32 -11.75 3.53
CA GLY A 255 -0.93 -11.52 3.97
C GLY A 255 -0.77 -10.85 5.34
N THR A 256 -1.64 -11.19 6.29
CA THR A 256 -1.48 -10.84 7.72
C THR A 256 -0.46 -11.74 8.41
#